data_AF-A0A832YPH3-F1
#
_entry.id   AF-A0A832YPH3-F1
#
_cell.length_a   1.000
_cell.length_b   1.000
_cell.length_c   1.000
_cell.angle_alpha   90.00
_cell.angle_beta   90.00
_cell.angle_gamma   90.00
#
_symmetry.space_group_name_H-M   'P 1'
#
loop_
_entity.id
_entity.type
_entity.pdbx_description
1 polymer ?
#
loop_
_entity_poly.entity_id
_entity_poly.type
_entity_poly.pdbx_seq_one_letter_code
_entity_poly.pdbx_strand_id
1 'polypeptide(L)' 'MAEDDVVICAVARTPVGRFRGALSGYSAVELGVLAVKELLRRAGIKPESGVV' A
#
# COMPACT_ATOMS: atom_id res chain seq x y z
N MET A 1 -24.69 -9.49 18.18
CA MET A 1 -24.07 -9.28 16.86
C MET A 1 -23.53 -7.88 16.92
N ALA A 2 -22.21 -7.74 17.04
CA ALA A 2 -21.61 -6.41 17.12
C ALA A 2 -21.66 -5.76 15.73
N GLU A 3 -21.94 -4.46 15.72
CA GLU A 3 -21.95 -3.56 14.56
C GLU A 3 -20.64 -3.68 13.77
N ASP A 4 -20.67 -3.36 12.46
CA ASP A 4 -19.58 -3.58 11.48
C ASP A 4 -18.16 -3.35 12.05
N ASP A 5 -17.52 -4.44 12.52
CA ASP A 5 -16.20 -4.38 13.12
C ASP A 5 -15.15 -4.00 12.07
N VAL A 6 -14.50 -2.85 12.25
CA VAL A 6 -13.42 -2.40 11.37
C VAL A 6 -12.14 -3.12 11.71
N VAL A 7 -11.59 -3.87 10.75
CA VAL A 7 -10.37 -4.67 10.91
C VAL A 7 -9.29 -4.30 9.90
N ILE A 8 -8.03 -4.51 10.27
CA ILE A 8 -6.87 -4.31 9.38
C ILE A 8 -6.59 -5.63 8.64
N CYS A 9 -6.92 -5.69 7.35
CA CYS A 9 -6.76 -6.90 6.55
C CYS A 9 -5.33 -7.13 6.04
N ALA A 10 -4.54 -6.08 5.86
CA ALA A 10 -3.15 -6.16 5.40
C ALA A 10 -2.38 -4.86 5.71
N VAL A 11 -1.05 -4.93 5.62
CA VAL A 11 -0.16 -3.77 5.72
C VAL A 11 1.02 -3.89 4.77
N ALA A 12 1.42 -2.77 4.16
CA ALA A 12 2.64 -2.64 3.37
C ALA A 12 3.21 -1.23 3.50
N ARG A 13 4.53 -1.10 3.34
CA ARG A 13 5.22 0.19 3.26
C ARG A 13 6.47 0.06 2.39
N THR A 14 6.92 1.18 1.83
CA THR A 14 8.26 1.28 1.26
C THR A 14 9.31 1.40 2.36
N PRO A 15 10.60 1.12 2.08
CA PRO A 15 11.71 1.51 2.93
C PRO A 15 11.75 3.04 3.12
N VAL A 16 12.30 3.50 4.24
CA VAL A 16 12.52 4.94 4.45
C VAL A 16 13.81 5.35 3.73
N GLY A 17 13.68 6.26 2.76
CA GLY A 17 14.81 6.79 2.01
C GLY A 17 15.59 7.83 2.81
N ARG A 18 16.92 7.85 2.60
CA ARG A 18 17.76 8.99 3.02
C ARG A 18 17.68 10.10 1.97
N PHE A 19 17.92 11.35 2.38
CA PHE A 19 18.00 12.48 1.46
C PHE A 19 19.06 12.20 0.38
N ARG A 20 18.65 12.32 -0.90
CA ARG A 20 19.47 11.99 -2.09
C ARG A 20 20.05 10.56 -2.08
N GLY A 21 19.40 9.64 -1.38
CA GLY A 21 19.81 8.23 -1.28
C GLY A 21 19.13 7.33 -2.31
N ALA A 22 19.06 6.02 -2.00
CA ALA A 22 18.60 4.99 -2.94
C ALA A 22 17.20 5.17 -3.53
N LEU A 23 16.32 5.94 -2.87
CA LEU A 23 14.96 6.20 -3.35
C LEU A 23 14.80 7.55 -4.06
N SER A 24 15.88 8.31 -4.29
CA SER A 24 15.79 9.67 -4.85
C SER A 24 15.28 9.74 -6.27
N GLY A 25 15.32 8.63 -7.01
CA GLY A 25 14.78 8.52 -8.37
C GLY A 25 13.27 8.32 -8.44
N TYR A 26 12.61 8.04 -7.32
CA TYR A 26 11.16 7.86 -7.28
C TYR A 26 10.46 9.13 -6.83
N SER A 27 9.38 9.47 -7.53
CA SER A 27 8.41 10.46 -7.07
C SER A 27 7.60 9.95 -5.87
N ALA A 28 6.97 10.87 -5.14
CA ALA A 28 6.06 10.51 -4.05
C ALA A 28 4.90 9.62 -4.54
N VAL A 29 4.39 9.87 -5.76
CA VAL A 29 3.32 9.07 -6.36
C VAL A 29 3.79 7.65 -6.62
N GLU A 30 4.97 7.46 -7.22
CA GLU A 30 5.50 6.11 -7.49
C GLU A 30 5.73 5.31 -6.20
N LEU A 31 6.23 5.96 -5.14
CA LEU A 31 6.38 5.32 -3.83
C LEU A 31 5.03 4.90 -3.23
N GLY A 32 4.01 5.74 -3.36
CA GLY A 32 2.64 5.41 -2.95
C GLY A 32 2.06 4.24 -3.76
N VAL A 33 2.24 4.26 -5.08
CA VAL A 33 1.81 3.17 -5.97
C VAL A 33 2.47 1.85 -5.60
N LEU A 34 3.78 1.84 -5.31
CA LEU A 34 4.49 0.64 -4.87
C LEU A 34 3.92 0.09 -3.55
N ALA A 35 3.63 0.96 -2.58
CA ALA A 35 3.04 0.55 -1.31
C ALA A 35 1.64 -0.05 -1.50
N VAL A 36 0.77 0.60 -2.29
CA VAL A 36 -0.61 0.14 -2.52
C VAL A 36 -0.64 -1.15 -3.33
N LYS A 37 0.19 -1.29 -4.37
CA LYS A 37 0.28 -2.53 -5.16
C LYS A 37 0.62 -3.73 -4.28
N GLU A 38 1.59 -3.59 -3.38
CA GLU A 38 1.96 -4.65 -2.45
C GLU A 38 0.88 -4.90 -1.38
N LEU A 39 0.21 -3.84 -0.89
CA LEU A 39 -0.92 -3.97 0.04
C LEU A 39 -2.05 -4.80 -0.56
N LEU A 40 -2.49 -4.46 -1.77
CA LEU A 40 -3.56 -5.18 -2.49
C LEU A 40 -3.17 -6.64 -2.73
N ARG A 41 -1.92 -6.90 -3.11
CA ARG A 41 -1.39 -8.26 -3.27
C ARG A 41 -1.45 -9.07 -1.97
N ARG A 42 -1.06 -8.48 -0.83
CA ARG A 42 -1.13 -9.13 0.50
C ARG A 42 -2.57 -9.36 0.97
N ALA A 43 -3.46 -8.41 0.68
CA ALA A 43 -4.88 -8.49 1.00
C ALA A 43 -5.66 -9.44 0.06
N GLY A 44 -5.05 -9.90 -1.04
CA GLY A 44 -5.72 -10.72 -2.05
C GLY A 44 -6.79 -9.97 -2.83
N ILE A 45 -6.74 -8.63 -2.86
CA ILE A 45 -7.73 -7.78 -3.53
C ILE A 45 -7.28 -7.49 -4.96
N LYS A 46 -8.14 -7.76 -5.93
CA LYS A 46 -7.92 -7.41 -7.34
C LYS A 46 -8.26 -5.94 -7.57
N PRO A 47 -7.39 -5.14 -8.22
CA PRO A 47 -7.68 -3.74 -8.50
C PRO A 47 -8.98 -3.54 -9.30
N GLU A 48 -9.34 -4.50 -10.15
CA GLU A 48 -10.52 -4.43 -11.03
C GLU A 48 -11.81 -4.84 -10.32
N SER A 49 -11.76 -5.21 -9.04
CA SER A 49 -12.91 -5.72 -8.29
C SER A 49 -13.96 -4.65 -7.95
N GLY A 50 -13.61 -3.36 -8.04
CA GLY A 50 -14.49 -2.25 -7.65
C GLY A 50 -14.75 -2.14 -6.15
N VAL A 51 -13.99 -2.89 -5.33
CA VAL A 51 -14.08 -2.87 -3.86
C VAL A 51 -13.40 -1.62 -3.25
N VAL A 52 -12.47 -0.99 -3.99
CA VAL A 52 -11.68 0.18 -3.57
C VAL A 52 -11.83 1.29 -4.59
#